data_AF-A0A914Y118-F1
#
_entry.id   AF-A0A914Y118-F1
#
_cell.length_a   1.000
_cell.length_b   1.000
_cell.length_c   1.000
_cell.angle_alpha   90.00
_cell.angle_beta   90.00
_cell.angle_gamma   90.00
#
_symmetry.space_group_name_H-M   'P 1'
#
loop_
_entity.id
_entity.type
_entity.pdbx_description
1 polymer ?
#
loop_
_entity_poly.entity_id
_entity_poly.type
_entity_poly.pdbx_seq_one_letter_code
_entity_poly.pdbx_strand_id
1 'polypeptide(L)'
;MINHSGSEGRIDILERQPSAKAFKDAVHNHPIFGPLFGNSGLGVEIFLVLSGFLAARSWYRSSQRKTSSFWGHYFGFIVKRALRLFPSVAVFVWLAQSSLSAEYMPRFYNSMVSTCGVKGLASHLTFTSNWQSTPTCLGYLWYLGLDFQLYIISPLFMAVLLYNSTLGIALIGAVVSASSIYRGYFCWAHDICNKSDVDIPFISFPGQTEAELQKIYYGLWDIYSRPQTKCGPFLIGLLAGFFSLQYSKTVPSIPKLALKYLNFVAIFGVIFCIFGILPEYWYPDAGNTVYNTFYTATFRSIFALCTSWLLFYGIYWFNASSIVFFNVLATITFQVKILF
;
A
#
# COMPACT_ATOMS: atom_id res chain seq x y z
N MET A 1 -22.91 -7.14 -13.97
CA MET A 1 -22.27 -8.09 -13.02
C MET A 1 -20.80 -7.77 -12.82
N ILE A 2 -20.50 -6.91 -11.85
CA ILE A 2 -19.11 -6.69 -11.40
C ILE A 2 -18.75 -7.86 -10.47
N ASN A 3 -17.88 -8.74 -10.94
CA ASN A 3 -17.48 -9.94 -10.20
C ASN A 3 -16.36 -9.57 -9.22
N HIS A 4 -16.70 -9.12 -8.01
CA HIS A 4 -15.75 -8.86 -6.93
C HIS A 4 -15.37 -10.11 -6.11
N SER A 5 -15.77 -11.31 -6.57
CA SER A 5 -15.58 -12.57 -5.83
C SER A 5 -14.11 -12.94 -5.62
N GLY A 6 -13.21 -12.51 -6.51
CA GLY A 6 -11.80 -12.91 -6.44
C GLY A 6 -11.16 -12.69 -5.06
N SER A 7 -11.53 -11.61 -4.38
CA SER A 7 -10.92 -11.20 -3.13
C SER A 7 -11.61 -11.72 -1.87
N GLU A 8 -12.64 -12.56 -2.02
CA GLU A 8 -13.32 -13.22 -0.91
C GLU A 8 -12.68 -14.60 -0.66
N GLY A 9 -11.68 -14.66 0.23
CA GLY A 9 -10.84 -15.86 0.43
C GLY A 9 -11.53 -17.09 1.05
N ARG A 10 -12.86 -17.06 1.29
CA ARG A 10 -13.61 -18.15 1.93
C ARG A 10 -14.62 -18.77 0.96
N ILE A 11 -14.61 -20.10 0.85
CA ILE A 11 -15.36 -20.88 -0.15
C ILE A 11 -16.86 -20.60 -0.08
N ASP A 12 -17.41 -20.53 1.12
CA ASP A 12 -18.82 -20.28 1.32
C ASP A 12 -19.23 -18.82 1.03
N ILE A 13 -18.31 -17.87 1.13
CA ILE A 13 -18.49 -16.49 0.65
C ILE A 13 -18.55 -16.46 -0.88
N LEU A 14 -17.63 -17.16 -1.55
CA LEU A 14 -17.63 -17.33 -3.00
C LEU A 14 -18.89 -18.02 -3.52
N GLU A 15 -19.42 -18.97 -2.74
CA GLU A 15 -20.65 -19.72 -3.03
C GLU A 15 -21.92 -19.04 -2.51
N ARG A 16 -21.81 -17.86 -1.89
CA ARG A 16 -22.92 -17.08 -1.30
C ARG A 16 -23.80 -17.90 -0.36
N GLN A 17 -23.22 -18.85 0.36
CA GLN A 17 -23.97 -19.69 1.30
C GLN A 17 -24.41 -18.87 2.52
N PRO A 18 -25.46 -19.28 3.24
CA PRO A 18 -25.90 -18.60 4.47
C PRO A 18 -24.80 -18.42 5.52
N SER A 19 -23.85 -19.36 5.59
CA SER A 19 -22.68 -19.29 6.49
C SER A 19 -21.72 -18.12 6.19
N ALA A 20 -21.71 -17.64 4.94
CA ALA A 20 -20.97 -16.44 4.54
C ALA A 20 -21.53 -15.18 5.18
N LYS A 21 -22.86 -15.05 5.16
CA LYS A 21 -23.54 -13.91 5.77
C LYS A 21 -23.30 -13.88 7.27
N ALA A 22 -23.49 -15.02 7.95
CA ALA A 22 -23.23 -15.13 9.38
C ALA A 22 -21.79 -14.76 9.77
N PHE A 23 -20.80 -15.14 8.96
CA PHE A 23 -19.41 -14.77 9.21
C PHE A 23 -19.12 -13.30 8.93
N LYS A 24 -19.61 -12.76 7.80
CA LYS A 24 -19.46 -11.34 7.48
C LYS A 24 -20.07 -10.48 8.59
N ASP A 25 -21.27 -10.83 9.04
CA ASP A 25 -21.94 -10.15 10.14
C ASP A 25 -21.16 -10.30 11.46
N ALA A 26 -20.62 -11.50 11.76
CA ALA A 26 -19.83 -11.73 12.96
C ALA A 26 -18.52 -10.94 12.97
N VAL A 27 -17.81 -10.87 11.83
CA VAL A 27 -16.57 -10.09 11.70
C VAL A 27 -16.88 -8.60 11.76
N HIS A 28 -17.87 -8.15 11.00
CA HIS A 28 -18.26 -6.74 10.91
C HIS A 28 -18.67 -6.17 12.27
N ASN A 29 -19.44 -6.92 13.04
CA ASN A 29 -19.92 -6.50 14.35
C ASN A 29 -18.90 -6.70 15.48
N HIS A 30 -17.76 -7.36 15.22
CA HIS A 30 -16.77 -7.61 16.26
C HIS A 30 -15.91 -6.35 16.52
N PRO A 31 -15.80 -5.87 17.77
CA PRO A 31 -15.13 -4.60 18.08
C PRO A 31 -13.63 -4.56 17.77
N ILE A 32 -12.95 -5.71 17.82
CA ILE A 32 -11.53 -5.85 17.48
C ILE A 32 -11.32 -6.24 16.01
N PHE A 33 -11.90 -7.37 15.59
CA PHE A 33 -11.66 -7.92 14.25
C PHE A 33 -12.34 -7.14 13.13
N GLY A 34 -13.49 -6.50 13.37
CA GLY A 34 -14.17 -5.68 12.37
C GLY A 34 -13.27 -4.56 11.84
N PRO A 35 -12.73 -3.69 12.71
CA PRO A 35 -11.78 -2.66 12.29
C PRO A 35 -10.47 -3.23 11.77
N LEU A 36 -9.92 -4.29 12.41
CA LEU A 36 -8.64 -4.85 12.00
C LEU A 36 -8.68 -5.38 10.55
N PHE A 37 -9.75 -6.09 10.17
CA PHE A 37 -9.94 -6.56 8.80
C PHE A 37 -10.52 -5.47 7.90
N GLY A 38 -11.39 -4.62 8.41
CA GLY A 38 -11.97 -3.48 7.70
C GLY A 38 -10.95 -2.40 7.34
N ASN A 39 -9.74 -2.43 7.92
CA ASN A 39 -8.60 -1.58 7.59
C ASN A 39 -7.37 -2.39 7.07
N SER A 40 -7.56 -3.65 6.67
CA SER A 40 -6.48 -4.57 6.26
C SER A 40 -5.58 -4.00 5.14
N GLY A 41 -6.14 -3.18 4.26
CA GLY A 41 -5.43 -2.47 3.20
C GLY A 41 -4.37 -1.47 3.68
N LEU A 42 -4.24 -1.21 4.99
CA LEU A 42 -3.07 -0.53 5.57
C LEU A 42 -1.79 -1.37 5.45
N GLY A 43 -1.89 -2.68 5.26
CA GLY A 43 -0.75 -3.55 4.97
C GLY A 43 0.00 -3.13 3.70
N VAL A 44 -0.72 -2.63 2.69
CA VAL A 44 -0.14 -2.07 1.46
C VAL A 44 0.77 -0.88 1.75
N GLU A 45 0.42 -0.06 2.74
CA GLU A 45 1.19 1.13 3.09
C GLU A 45 2.55 0.76 3.70
N ILE A 46 2.63 -0.37 4.43
CA ILE A 46 3.91 -0.92 4.90
C ILE A 46 4.80 -1.26 3.71
N PHE A 47 4.25 -1.92 2.68
CA PHE A 47 5.02 -2.26 1.49
C PHE A 47 5.47 -1.02 0.71
N LEU A 48 4.64 0.02 0.60
CA LEU A 48 5.04 1.29 -0.02
C LEU A 48 6.15 1.98 0.77
N VAL A 49 6.03 2.04 2.10
CA VAL A 49 7.08 2.59 2.99
C VAL A 49 8.41 1.86 2.77
N LEU A 50 8.39 0.52 2.80
CA LEU A 50 9.58 -0.29 2.56
C LEU A 50 10.16 -0.10 1.16
N SER A 51 9.30 0.00 0.14
CA SER A 51 9.73 0.21 -1.24
C SER A 51 10.43 1.56 -1.41
N GLY A 52 9.84 2.64 -0.88
CA GLY A 52 10.47 3.96 -0.86
C GLY A 52 11.79 3.98 -0.09
N PHE A 53 11.82 3.36 1.10
CA PHE A 53 13.02 3.25 1.92
C PHE A 53 14.17 2.56 1.19
N LEU A 54 13.88 1.43 0.54
CA LEU A 54 14.87 0.68 -0.24
C LEU A 54 15.25 1.40 -1.53
N ALA A 55 14.32 2.12 -2.16
CA ALA A 55 14.60 2.92 -3.35
C ALA A 55 15.65 4.01 -3.06
N ALA A 56 15.48 4.77 -1.98
CA ALA A 56 16.44 5.79 -1.57
C ALA A 56 17.84 5.20 -1.33
N ARG A 57 17.92 4.08 -0.59
CA ARG A 57 19.20 3.41 -0.28
C ARG A 57 19.86 2.80 -1.51
N SER A 58 19.07 2.17 -2.37
CA SER A 58 19.56 1.58 -3.63
C SER A 58 20.09 2.66 -4.58
N TRP A 59 19.34 3.77 -4.72
CA TRP A 59 19.75 4.92 -5.52
C TRP A 59 21.08 5.49 -5.03
N TYR A 60 21.18 5.78 -3.73
CA TYR A 60 22.40 6.32 -3.13
C TYR A 60 23.60 5.39 -3.29
N ARG A 61 23.44 4.08 -3.02
CA ARG A 61 24.54 3.11 -3.18
C ARG A 61 25.00 2.99 -4.63
N SER A 62 24.08 3.09 -5.58
CA SER A 62 24.39 3.02 -7.00
C SER A 62 25.04 4.32 -7.51
N SER A 63 24.66 5.48 -6.97
CA SER A 63 25.28 6.77 -7.34
C SER A 63 26.73 6.89 -6.86
N GLN A 64 27.09 6.26 -5.73
CA GLN A 64 28.48 6.25 -5.23
C GLN A 64 29.44 5.43 -6.09
N ARG A 65 28.94 4.50 -6.91
CA ARG A 65 29.77 3.53 -7.66
C ARG A 65 29.97 3.87 -9.13
N LYS A 66 29.36 4.94 -9.65
CA LYS A 66 29.34 5.23 -11.09
C LYS A 66 29.65 6.69 -11.39
N THR A 67 30.54 6.91 -12.35
CA THR A 67 30.81 8.19 -13.03
C THR A 67 29.83 8.47 -14.18
N SER A 68 28.62 7.89 -14.16
CA SER A 68 27.64 8.05 -15.24
C SER A 68 26.82 9.33 -15.05
N SER A 69 26.40 9.95 -16.16
CA SER A 69 25.42 11.05 -16.14
C SER A 69 24.16 10.67 -15.35
N PHE A 70 23.45 11.67 -14.81
CA PHE A 70 22.20 11.46 -14.07
C PHE A 70 21.23 10.56 -14.83
N TRP A 71 21.00 10.83 -16.12
CA TRP A 71 20.08 10.05 -16.95
C TRP A 71 20.57 8.62 -17.20
N GLY A 72 21.86 8.40 -17.41
CA GLY A 72 22.42 7.05 -17.52
C GLY A 72 22.23 6.23 -16.23
N HIS A 73 22.39 6.88 -15.08
CA HIS A 73 22.11 6.26 -13.79
C HIS A 73 20.60 5.99 -13.59
N TYR A 74 19.75 6.97 -13.94
CA TYR A 74 18.29 6.89 -13.89
C TYR A 74 17.78 5.68 -14.69
N PHE A 75 18.11 5.58 -15.98
CA PHE A 75 17.64 4.46 -16.80
C PHE A 75 18.18 3.12 -16.30
N GLY A 76 19.45 3.06 -15.91
CA GLY A 76 20.02 1.84 -15.31
C GLY A 76 19.32 1.42 -14.02
N PHE A 77 18.86 2.37 -13.20
CA PHE A 77 18.13 2.11 -11.97
C PHE A 77 16.72 1.55 -12.22
N ILE A 78 16.01 2.08 -13.24
CA ILE A 78 14.68 1.58 -13.64
C ILE A 78 14.77 0.22 -14.31
N VAL A 79 15.69 0.05 -15.28
CA VAL A 79 15.87 -1.22 -16.01
C VAL A 79 16.20 -2.37 -15.06
N LYS A 80 17.07 -2.15 -14.07
CA LYS A 80 17.39 -3.20 -13.08
C LYS A 80 16.16 -3.65 -12.29
N ARG A 81 15.27 -2.73 -11.90
CA ARG A 81 14.03 -3.09 -11.20
C ARG A 81 13.07 -3.81 -12.13
N ALA A 82 12.92 -3.34 -13.36
CA ALA A 82 12.09 -3.99 -14.38
C ALA A 82 12.54 -5.43 -14.63
N LEU A 83 13.84 -5.66 -14.86
CA LEU A 83 14.40 -7.00 -15.06
C LEU A 83 14.26 -7.92 -13.83
N ARG A 84 14.18 -7.36 -12.63
CA ARG A 84 13.93 -8.13 -11.40
C ARG A 84 12.46 -8.52 -11.26
N LEU A 85 11.53 -7.63 -11.60
CA LEU A 85 10.09 -7.82 -11.33
C LEU A 85 9.35 -8.49 -12.49
N PHE A 86 9.66 -8.09 -13.73
CA PHE A 86 8.94 -8.52 -14.92
C PHE A 86 8.93 -10.03 -15.14
N PRO A 87 10.05 -10.79 -14.97
CA PRO A 87 10.02 -12.24 -15.21
C PRO A 87 9.02 -12.97 -14.32
N SER A 88 8.97 -12.63 -13.03
CA SER A 88 8.03 -13.24 -12.09
C SER A 88 6.58 -12.89 -12.42
N VAL A 89 6.31 -11.63 -12.80
CA VAL A 89 4.96 -11.20 -13.20
C VAL A 89 4.53 -11.88 -14.49
N ALA A 90 5.40 -11.96 -15.50
CA ALA A 90 5.11 -12.57 -16.78
C ALA A 90 4.82 -14.07 -16.64
N VAL A 91 5.64 -14.80 -15.88
CA VAL A 91 5.42 -16.23 -15.60
C VAL A 91 4.12 -16.42 -14.83
N PHE A 92 3.85 -15.59 -13.81
CA PHE A 92 2.62 -15.67 -13.04
C PHE A 92 1.38 -15.44 -13.90
N VAL A 93 1.36 -14.38 -14.71
CA VAL A 93 0.24 -14.07 -15.62
C VAL A 93 0.04 -15.17 -16.65
N TRP A 94 1.12 -15.72 -17.21
CA TRP A 94 1.06 -16.84 -18.15
C TRP A 94 0.48 -18.10 -17.51
N LEU A 95 0.95 -18.49 -16.31
CA LEU A 95 0.42 -19.63 -15.57
C LEU A 95 -1.05 -19.41 -15.19
N ALA A 96 -1.39 -18.22 -14.69
CA ALA A 96 -2.76 -17.90 -14.27
C ALA A 96 -3.76 -18.02 -15.43
N GLN A 97 -3.36 -17.60 -16.64
CA GLN A 97 -4.18 -17.66 -17.86
C GLN A 97 -4.19 -19.03 -18.54
N SER A 98 -3.30 -19.94 -18.15
CA SER A 98 -3.16 -21.25 -18.78
C SER A 98 -4.39 -22.16 -18.59
N SER A 99 -4.56 -23.13 -19.47
CA SER A 99 -5.57 -24.19 -19.32
C SER A 99 -5.38 -24.99 -18.03
N LEU A 100 -4.13 -25.13 -17.55
CA LEU A 100 -3.84 -25.78 -16.27
C LEU A 100 -4.50 -25.07 -15.09
N SER A 101 -4.49 -23.73 -15.08
CA SER A 101 -5.19 -22.94 -14.06
C SER A 101 -6.70 -23.16 -14.11
N ALA A 102 -7.27 -23.24 -15.31
CA ALA A 102 -8.70 -23.54 -15.50
C ALA A 102 -9.08 -24.95 -15.03
N GLU A 103 -8.21 -25.94 -15.25
CA GLU A 103 -8.47 -27.35 -14.92
C GLU A 103 -8.23 -27.66 -13.44
N TYR A 104 -7.06 -27.29 -12.90
CA TYR A 104 -6.65 -27.64 -11.53
C TYR A 104 -7.06 -26.60 -10.49
N MET A 105 -7.31 -25.36 -10.90
CA MET A 105 -7.73 -24.26 -10.01
C MET A 105 -8.95 -23.51 -10.58
N PRO A 106 -10.04 -24.21 -10.94
CA PRO A 106 -11.19 -23.61 -11.65
C PRO A 106 -11.82 -22.44 -10.90
N ARG A 107 -11.80 -22.48 -9.55
CA ARG A 107 -12.32 -21.39 -8.71
C ARG A 107 -11.49 -20.12 -8.83
N PHE A 108 -10.16 -20.24 -8.76
CA PHE A 108 -9.25 -19.11 -8.97
C PHE A 108 -9.40 -18.60 -10.40
N TYR A 109 -9.41 -19.48 -11.39
CA TYR A 109 -9.56 -19.08 -12.79
C TYR A 109 -10.87 -18.31 -13.03
N ASN A 110 -12.00 -18.84 -12.56
CA ASN A 110 -13.31 -18.21 -12.77
C ASN A 110 -13.44 -16.86 -12.04
N SER A 111 -12.89 -16.74 -10.84
CA SER A 111 -13.00 -15.52 -10.03
C SER A 111 -11.97 -14.44 -10.36
N MET A 112 -10.77 -14.82 -10.82
CA MET A 112 -9.63 -13.89 -10.97
C MET A 112 -9.12 -13.72 -12.39
N VAL A 113 -9.42 -14.64 -13.31
CA VAL A 113 -8.73 -14.72 -14.61
C VAL A 113 -9.68 -14.68 -15.80
N SER A 114 -10.83 -15.35 -15.70
CA SER A 114 -11.78 -15.58 -16.79
C SER A 114 -12.22 -14.29 -17.52
N THR A 115 -12.21 -13.16 -16.82
CA THR A 115 -12.63 -11.83 -17.28
C THR A 115 -11.47 -10.91 -17.69
N CYS A 116 -10.22 -11.39 -17.73
CA CYS A 116 -9.06 -10.55 -18.01
C CYS A 116 -9.09 -9.89 -19.39
N GLY A 117 -9.38 -10.67 -20.44
CA GLY A 117 -9.17 -10.26 -21.82
C GLY A 117 -7.73 -9.80 -22.11
N VAL A 118 -7.44 -9.48 -23.38
CA VAL A 118 -6.08 -9.08 -23.79
C VAL A 118 -5.64 -7.76 -23.12
N LYS A 119 -6.55 -6.78 -23.02
CA LYS A 119 -6.26 -5.47 -22.42
C LYS A 119 -5.95 -5.57 -20.93
N GLY A 120 -6.67 -6.42 -20.19
CA GLY A 120 -6.42 -6.62 -18.75
C GLY A 120 -5.07 -7.27 -18.49
N LEU A 121 -4.75 -8.35 -19.22
CA LEU A 121 -3.44 -9.01 -19.12
C LEU A 121 -2.29 -8.05 -19.48
N ALA A 122 -2.43 -7.29 -20.57
CA ALA A 122 -1.43 -6.31 -21.00
C ALA A 122 -1.18 -5.23 -19.94
N SER A 123 -2.22 -4.79 -19.22
CA SER A 123 -2.08 -3.79 -18.17
C SER A 123 -1.20 -4.27 -17.00
N HIS A 124 -1.27 -5.57 -16.65
CA HIS A 124 -0.42 -6.17 -15.61
C HIS A 124 1.03 -6.28 -16.08
N LEU A 125 1.26 -6.71 -17.33
CA LEU A 125 2.60 -6.83 -17.91
C LEU A 125 3.30 -5.48 -18.11
N THR A 126 2.53 -4.41 -18.32
CA THR A 126 3.04 -3.05 -18.51
C THR A 126 3.07 -2.23 -17.23
N PHE A 127 2.73 -2.81 -16.07
CA PHE A 127 2.66 -2.10 -14.78
C PHE A 127 1.70 -0.89 -14.81
N THR A 128 0.58 -1.02 -15.53
CA THR A 128 -0.47 0.00 -15.66
C THR A 128 -1.85 -0.46 -15.19
N SER A 129 -1.97 -1.64 -14.58
CA SER A 129 -3.26 -2.18 -14.12
C SER A 129 -3.94 -1.32 -13.04
N ASN A 130 -3.17 -0.55 -12.28
CA ASN A 130 -3.69 0.46 -11.36
C ASN A 130 -4.32 1.68 -12.05
N TRP A 131 -4.34 1.75 -13.38
CA TRP A 131 -5.05 2.75 -14.20
C TRP A 131 -6.36 2.23 -14.81
N GLN A 132 -6.67 0.94 -14.63
CA GLN A 132 -7.96 0.41 -15.07
C GLN A 132 -9.10 1.09 -14.29
N SER A 133 -10.25 1.29 -14.94
CA SER A 133 -11.43 1.89 -14.31
C SER A 133 -12.04 0.97 -13.24
N THR A 134 -11.92 -0.35 -13.44
CA THR A 134 -12.29 -1.36 -12.46
C THR A 134 -11.27 -2.51 -12.53
N PRO A 135 -10.93 -3.16 -11.41
CA PRO A 135 -10.07 -4.33 -11.43
C PRO A 135 -10.86 -5.50 -12.03
N THR A 136 -10.75 -5.66 -13.36
CA THR A 136 -11.50 -6.70 -14.08
C THR A 136 -10.93 -8.09 -13.86
N CYS A 137 -9.64 -8.19 -13.51
CA CYS A 137 -8.97 -9.46 -13.25
C CYS A 137 -7.63 -9.26 -12.53
N LEU A 138 -7.14 -10.33 -11.88
CA LEU A 138 -5.88 -10.34 -11.10
C LEU A 138 -5.75 -9.09 -10.24
N GLY A 139 -6.86 -8.72 -9.58
CA GLY A 139 -7.08 -7.40 -9.00
C GLY A 139 -6.12 -7.03 -7.87
N TYR A 140 -5.28 -7.97 -7.41
CA TYR A 140 -4.20 -7.76 -6.43
C TYR A 140 -2.87 -7.31 -7.06
N LEU A 141 -2.68 -7.46 -8.37
CA LEU A 141 -1.46 -7.06 -9.08
C LEU A 141 -1.35 -5.54 -9.31
N TRP A 142 -2.45 -4.79 -9.14
CA TRP A 142 -2.46 -3.32 -9.26
C TRP A 142 -1.36 -2.64 -8.45
N TYR A 143 -1.06 -3.18 -7.27
CA TYR A 143 -0.04 -2.65 -6.38
C TYR A 143 1.33 -2.60 -7.06
N LEU A 144 1.67 -3.60 -7.87
CA LEU A 144 2.94 -3.63 -8.61
C LEU A 144 3.03 -2.48 -9.62
N GLY A 145 1.92 -2.15 -10.27
CA GLY A 145 1.83 -1.00 -11.17
C GLY A 145 2.06 0.32 -10.45
N LEU A 146 1.33 0.53 -9.34
CA LEU A 146 1.48 1.70 -8.49
C LEU A 146 2.92 1.85 -7.98
N ASP A 147 3.46 0.80 -7.38
CA ASP A 147 4.80 0.78 -6.79
C ASP A 147 5.90 1.06 -7.84
N PHE A 148 5.79 0.45 -9.03
CA PHE A 148 6.75 0.69 -10.11
C PHE A 148 6.69 2.14 -10.63
N GLN A 149 5.49 2.72 -10.75
CA GLN A 149 5.32 4.13 -11.15
C GLN A 149 5.92 5.09 -10.12
N LEU A 150 5.70 4.86 -8.83
CA LEU A 150 6.32 5.65 -7.76
C LEU A 150 7.83 5.49 -7.74
N TYR A 151 8.34 4.28 -7.99
CA TYR A 151 9.77 4.02 -8.12
C TYR A 151 10.39 4.76 -9.30
N ILE A 152 9.70 4.87 -10.45
CA ILE A 152 10.16 5.66 -11.61
C ILE A 152 10.41 7.12 -11.22
N ILE A 153 9.52 7.71 -10.42
CA ILE A 153 9.62 9.11 -10.02
C ILE A 153 10.65 9.31 -8.88
N SER A 154 10.92 8.28 -8.08
CA SER A 154 11.78 8.36 -6.89
C SER A 154 13.18 8.99 -7.10
N PRO A 155 13.90 8.77 -8.22
CA PRO A 155 15.19 9.40 -8.45
C PRO A 155 15.15 10.92 -8.54
N LEU A 156 14.03 11.49 -9.00
CA LEU A 156 13.86 12.95 -9.10
C LEU A 156 13.82 13.57 -7.70
N PHE A 157 13.02 13.00 -6.80
CA PHE A 157 13.02 13.40 -5.39
C PHE A 157 14.37 13.19 -4.73
N MET A 158 15.03 12.06 -5.01
CA MET A 158 16.38 11.80 -4.50
C MET A 158 17.42 12.78 -5.03
N ALA A 159 17.33 13.23 -6.29
CA ALA A 159 18.22 14.24 -6.83
C ALA A 159 18.10 15.56 -6.05
N VAL A 160 16.87 16.00 -5.78
CA VAL A 160 16.63 17.22 -5.00
C VAL A 160 17.11 17.03 -3.55
N LEU A 161 16.79 15.92 -2.90
CA LEU A 161 17.23 15.62 -1.52
C LEU A 161 18.75 15.59 -1.36
N LEU A 162 19.46 15.06 -2.36
CA LEU A 162 20.93 14.95 -2.33
C LEU A 162 21.61 16.27 -2.69
N TYR A 163 20.97 17.12 -3.50
CA TYR A 163 21.46 18.45 -3.83
C TYR A 163 21.19 19.46 -2.71
N ASN A 164 19.96 19.51 -2.21
CA ASN A 164 19.52 20.37 -1.12
C ASN A 164 18.46 19.62 -0.29
N SER A 165 18.88 19.11 0.87
CA SER A 165 18.03 18.29 1.74
C SER A 165 16.79 19.04 2.22
N THR A 166 16.91 20.32 2.58
CA THR A 166 15.78 21.14 3.03
C THR A 166 14.74 21.31 1.93
N LEU A 167 15.18 21.63 0.71
CA LEU A 167 14.28 21.76 -0.44
C LEU A 167 13.61 20.41 -0.78
N GLY A 168 14.37 19.31 -0.75
CA GLY A 168 13.84 17.98 -1.03
C GLY A 168 12.82 17.52 0.01
N ILE A 169 13.07 17.79 1.30
CA ILE A 169 12.12 17.51 2.39
C ILE A 169 10.86 18.35 2.22
N ALA A 170 11.00 19.65 1.96
CA ALA A 170 9.86 20.55 1.74
C ALA A 170 9.02 20.12 0.52
N LEU A 171 9.68 19.75 -0.58
CA LEU A 171 9.01 19.25 -1.79
C LEU A 171 8.22 17.97 -1.50
N ILE A 172 8.83 17.00 -0.80
CA ILE A 172 8.12 15.76 -0.44
C ILE A 172 6.95 16.06 0.50
N GLY A 173 7.15 16.90 1.52
CA GLY A 173 6.09 17.32 2.44
C GLY A 173 4.93 17.98 1.70
N ALA A 174 5.21 18.84 0.71
CA ALA A 174 4.21 19.47 -0.13
C ALA A 174 3.43 18.44 -0.97
N VAL A 175 4.11 17.48 -1.61
CA VAL A 175 3.45 16.44 -2.41
C VAL A 175 2.60 15.49 -1.55
N VAL A 176 3.09 15.08 -0.38
CA VAL A 176 2.32 14.26 0.57
C VAL A 176 1.07 15.02 1.03
N SER A 177 1.22 16.30 1.37
CA SER A 177 0.10 17.14 1.79
C SER A 177 -0.93 17.34 0.66
N ALA A 178 -0.46 17.63 -0.55
CA ALA A 178 -1.32 17.74 -1.73
C ALA A 178 -2.05 16.43 -2.03
N SER A 179 -1.38 15.28 -1.88
CA SER A 179 -2.00 13.97 -2.03
C SER A 179 -3.11 13.74 -1.00
N SER A 180 -2.87 14.05 0.28
CA SER A 180 -3.87 13.95 1.34
C SER A 180 -5.06 14.90 1.13
N ILE A 181 -4.81 16.15 0.73
CA ILE A 181 -5.86 17.11 0.39
C ILE A 181 -6.68 16.59 -0.80
N TYR A 182 -6.03 16.09 -1.85
CA TYR A 182 -6.70 15.54 -3.02
C TYR A 182 -7.55 14.33 -2.66
N ARG A 183 -7.07 13.42 -1.79
CA ARG A 183 -7.88 12.30 -1.26
C ARG A 183 -9.14 12.78 -0.55
N GLY A 184 -9.01 13.76 0.35
CA GLY A 184 -10.15 14.33 1.09
C GLY A 184 -11.16 15.01 0.18
N TYR A 185 -10.69 15.82 -0.77
CA TYR A 185 -11.54 16.42 -1.80
C TYR A 185 -12.24 15.36 -2.65
N PHE A 186 -11.50 14.35 -3.11
CA PHE A 186 -12.04 13.30 -3.98
C PHE A 186 -13.11 12.48 -3.26
N CYS A 187 -12.88 12.08 -2.01
CA CYS A 187 -13.90 11.33 -1.27
C CYS A 187 -15.17 12.16 -1.06
N TRP A 188 -15.01 13.47 -0.82
CA TRP A 188 -16.14 14.37 -0.58
C TRP A 188 -16.94 14.58 -1.87
N ALA A 189 -16.25 14.83 -2.99
CA ALA A 189 -16.87 15.07 -4.29
C ALA A 189 -17.64 13.84 -4.83
N HIS A 190 -17.21 12.64 -4.45
CA HIS A 190 -17.84 11.38 -4.88
C HIS A 190 -18.80 10.77 -3.86
N ASP A 191 -19.04 11.45 -2.73
CA ASP A 191 -19.86 10.95 -1.62
C ASP A 191 -19.43 9.56 -1.10
N ILE A 192 -18.12 9.42 -0.84
CA ILE A 192 -17.51 8.15 -0.40
C ILE A 192 -16.61 8.30 0.83
N CYS A 193 -16.58 9.44 1.52
CA CYS A 193 -15.70 9.59 2.69
C CYS A 193 -16.11 8.69 3.87
N ASN A 194 -17.39 8.35 4.02
CA ASN A 194 -17.88 7.36 4.98
C ASN A 194 -17.86 5.93 4.44
N LYS A 195 -17.27 5.72 3.27
CA LYS A 195 -17.16 4.41 2.62
C LYS A 195 -15.69 4.04 2.65
N SER A 196 -15.37 2.99 3.40
CA SER A 196 -13.98 2.54 3.52
C SER A 196 -13.41 2.15 2.15
N ASP A 197 -12.28 2.76 1.78
CA ASP A 197 -11.46 2.34 0.61
C ASP A 197 -10.56 1.15 0.96
N VAL A 198 -10.87 0.46 2.04
CA VAL A 198 -10.04 -0.55 2.68
C VAL A 198 -10.80 -1.86 2.70
N ASP A 199 -10.36 -2.77 1.83
CA ASP A 199 -10.98 -4.08 1.58
C ASP A 199 -12.43 -4.01 1.01
N ILE A 200 -12.50 -3.52 -0.23
CA ILE A 200 -13.60 -3.70 -1.21
C ILE A 200 -14.37 -5.05 -1.14
N PRO A 201 -13.78 -6.22 -0.83
CA PRO A 201 -14.47 -7.52 -0.80
C PRO A 201 -15.25 -7.77 0.48
N PHE A 202 -14.90 -7.12 1.59
CA PHE A 202 -15.54 -7.31 2.89
C PHE A 202 -16.61 -6.24 3.18
N ILE A 203 -16.70 -5.21 2.34
CA ILE A 203 -17.68 -4.15 2.48
C ILE A 203 -18.89 -4.46 1.58
N SER A 204 -19.99 -4.82 2.23
CA SER A 204 -21.31 -4.90 1.58
C SER A 204 -22.08 -3.60 1.80
N PHE A 205 -22.61 -3.01 0.73
CA PHE A 205 -23.55 -1.89 0.82
C PHE A 205 -24.98 -2.39 0.58
N PRO A 206 -25.68 -2.90 1.62
CA PRO A 206 -27.04 -3.40 1.47
C PRO A 206 -28.00 -2.27 1.07
N GLY A 207 -29.03 -2.59 0.29
CA GLY A 207 -30.07 -1.63 -0.10
C GLY A 207 -29.70 -0.66 -1.23
N GLN A 208 -28.53 -0.80 -1.86
CA GLN A 208 -28.10 0.02 -3.00
C GLN A 208 -28.50 -0.62 -4.33
N THR A 209 -28.82 0.21 -5.33
CA THR A 209 -29.03 -0.23 -6.72
C THR A 209 -27.71 -0.63 -7.37
N GLU A 210 -27.74 -1.43 -8.45
CA GLU A 210 -26.53 -1.80 -9.18
C GLU A 210 -25.76 -0.53 -9.63
N ALA A 211 -26.45 0.47 -10.17
CA ALA A 211 -25.83 1.71 -10.63
C ALA A 211 -25.13 2.52 -9.51
N GLU A 212 -25.71 2.54 -8.30
CA GLU A 212 -25.08 3.19 -7.13
C GLU A 212 -23.84 2.43 -6.68
N LEU A 213 -23.91 1.09 -6.62
CA LEU A 213 -22.76 0.25 -6.31
C LEU A 213 -21.61 0.48 -7.30
N GLN A 214 -21.89 0.57 -8.61
CA GLN A 214 -20.84 0.84 -9.60
C GLN A 214 -20.13 2.17 -9.33
N LYS A 215 -20.88 3.23 -9.01
CA LYS A 215 -20.33 4.56 -8.69
C LYS A 215 -19.46 4.51 -7.44
N ILE A 216 -19.93 3.83 -6.40
CA ILE A 216 -19.19 3.66 -5.13
C ILE A 216 -17.88 2.92 -5.40
N TYR A 217 -17.93 1.75 -6.05
CA TYR A 217 -16.73 0.96 -6.32
C TYR A 217 -15.74 1.68 -7.22
N TYR A 218 -16.20 2.43 -8.22
CA TYR A 218 -15.34 3.26 -9.04
C TYR A 218 -14.61 4.32 -8.21
N GLY A 219 -15.35 5.06 -7.37
CA GLY A 219 -14.76 6.08 -6.50
C GLY A 219 -13.75 5.50 -5.51
N LEU A 220 -14.09 4.38 -4.86
CA LEU A 220 -13.20 3.67 -3.94
C LEU A 220 -11.96 3.13 -4.65
N TRP A 221 -12.11 2.59 -5.85
CA TRP A 221 -10.98 2.11 -6.64
C TRP A 221 -10.04 3.23 -7.07
N ASP A 222 -10.57 4.37 -7.49
CA ASP A 222 -9.76 5.52 -7.90
C ASP A 222 -9.00 6.12 -6.71
N ILE A 223 -9.61 6.27 -5.54
CA ILE A 223 -8.87 6.73 -4.35
C ILE A 223 -7.84 5.69 -3.85
N TYR A 224 -8.10 4.40 -4.09
CA TYR A 224 -7.25 3.31 -3.60
C TYR A 224 -6.08 2.96 -4.52
N SER A 225 -6.23 3.04 -5.84
CA SER A 225 -5.28 2.50 -6.81
C SER A 225 -4.35 3.54 -7.44
N ARG A 226 -4.73 4.81 -7.42
CA ARG A 226 -4.08 5.85 -8.21
C ARG A 226 -2.83 6.42 -7.50
N PRO A 227 -1.75 6.74 -8.23
CA PRO A 227 -0.53 7.29 -7.62
C PRO A 227 -0.76 8.61 -6.88
N GLN A 228 -1.56 9.51 -7.43
CA GLN A 228 -1.81 10.83 -6.82
C GLN A 228 -2.51 10.76 -5.46
N THR A 229 -3.26 9.70 -5.19
CA THR A 229 -3.91 9.46 -3.89
C THR A 229 -3.10 8.52 -3.00
N LYS A 230 -2.03 7.87 -3.48
CA LYS A 230 -1.28 6.85 -2.74
C LYS A 230 0.22 7.07 -2.64
N CYS A 231 0.75 8.15 -3.20
CA CYS A 231 2.18 8.42 -3.18
C CYS A 231 2.72 8.72 -1.77
N GLY A 232 1.88 9.20 -0.84
CA GLY A 232 2.29 9.64 0.48
C GLY A 232 3.16 8.62 1.23
N PRO A 233 2.67 7.39 1.47
CA PRO A 233 3.41 6.34 2.16
C PRO A 233 4.75 5.97 1.52
N PHE A 234 4.81 5.90 0.18
CA PHE A 234 6.06 5.67 -0.54
C PHE A 234 7.07 6.81 -0.32
N LEU A 235 6.62 8.07 -0.41
CA LEU A 235 7.50 9.24 -0.26
C LEU A 235 7.97 9.42 1.18
N ILE A 236 7.12 9.11 2.17
CA ILE A 236 7.51 9.05 3.58
C ILE A 236 8.58 7.96 3.78
N GLY A 237 8.40 6.78 3.18
CA GLY A 237 9.41 5.73 3.12
C GLY A 237 10.71 6.20 2.46
N LEU A 238 10.64 6.94 1.36
CA LEU A 238 11.79 7.52 0.67
C LEU A 238 12.58 8.48 1.58
N LEU A 239 11.89 9.35 2.32
CA LEU A 239 12.49 10.22 3.34
C LEU A 239 13.15 9.40 4.46
N ALA A 240 12.48 8.35 4.93
CA ALA A 240 13.07 7.45 5.92
C ALA A 240 14.34 6.76 5.38
N GLY A 241 14.33 6.33 4.12
CA GLY A 241 15.52 5.81 3.46
C GLY A 241 16.65 6.84 3.42
N PHE A 242 16.34 8.08 3.06
CA PHE A 242 17.30 9.19 3.04
C PHE A 242 17.90 9.49 4.43
N PHE A 243 17.09 9.66 5.47
CA PHE A 243 17.60 9.91 6.82
C PHE A 243 18.42 8.72 7.36
N SER A 244 18.07 7.48 7.01
CA SER A 244 18.87 6.30 7.39
C SER A 244 20.28 6.33 6.82
N LEU A 245 20.48 6.95 5.65
CA LEU A 245 21.81 7.12 5.05
C LEU A 245 22.62 8.16 5.82
N GLN A 246 21.98 9.25 6.27
CA GLN A 246 22.64 10.25 7.11
C GLN A 246 23.01 9.68 8.49
N TYR A 247 22.10 8.93 9.12
CA TYR A 247 22.29 8.38 10.47
C TYR A 247 23.27 7.20 10.51
N SER A 248 23.52 6.56 9.36
CA SER A 248 24.60 5.56 9.26
C SER A 248 25.99 6.15 9.51
N LYS A 249 26.15 7.47 9.37
CA LYS A 249 27.40 8.19 9.69
C LYS A 249 27.45 8.63 11.15
N THR A 250 26.33 9.11 11.68
CA THR A 250 26.22 9.55 13.07
C THR A 250 24.78 9.39 13.53
N VAL A 251 24.55 8.50 14.50
CA VAL A 251 23.22 8.33 15.11
C VAL A 251 22.91 9.59 15.93
N PRO A 252 21.76 10.25 15.73
CA PRO A 252 21.43 11.44 16.48
C PRO A 252 21.26 11.11 17.97
N SER A 253 21.81 11.98 18.82
CA SER A 253 21.62 11.89 20.27
C SER A 253 20.25 12.44 20.64
N ILE A 254 19.23 11.57 20.60
CA ILE A 254 17.87 11.90 21.05
C ILE A 254 17.75 11.54 22.53
N PRO A 255 17.25 12.45 23.40
CA PRO A 255 17.03 12.14 24.81
C PRO A 255 16.16 10.88 24.99
N LYS A 256 16.53 10.00 25.94
CA LYS A 256 15.79 8.74 26.20
C LYS A 256 14.29 8.96 26.44
N LEU A 257 13.94 10.06 27.10
CA LEU A 257 12.55 10.43 27.35
C LEU A 257 11.82 10.76 26.05
N ALA A 258 12.43 11.57 25.17
CA ALA A 258 11.87 11.90 23.87
C ALA A 258 11.71 10.64 22.98
N LEU A 259 12.68 9.72 23.00
CA LEU A 259 12.56 8.43 22.30
C LEU A 259 11.35 7.61 22.79
N LYS A 260 11.15 7.51 24.11
CA LYS A 260 9.99 6.80 24.69
C LYS A 260 8.68 7.45 24.26
N TYR A 261 8.58 8.78 24.31
CA TYR A 261 7.39 9.51 23.87
C TYR A 261 7.12 9.32 22.39
N LEU A 262 8.13 9.49 21.52
CA LEU A 262 7.96 9.32 20.07
C LEU A 262 7.55 7.89 19.71
N ASN A 263 8.13 6.88 20.38
CA ASN A 263 7.74 5.49 20.19
C ASN A 263 6.29 5.24 20.65
N PHE A 264 5.90 5.75 21.82
CA PHE A 264 4.52 5.65 22.29
C PHE A 264 3.54 6.31 21.33
N VAL A 265 3.84 7.53 20.86
CA VAL A 265 3.01 8.25 19.88
C VAL A 265 2.91 7.48 18.57
N ALA A 266 4.00 6.85 18.10
CA ALA A 266 3.96 6.07 16.88
C ALA A 266 3.14 4.78 17.02
N ILE A 267 3.27 4.04 18.13
CA ILE A 267 2.45 2.85 18.40
C ILE A 267 0.98 3.25 18.50
N PHE A 268 0.67 4.29 19.26
CA PHE A 268 -0.69 4.80 19.39
C PHE A 268 -1.24 5.29 18.05
N GLY A 269 -0.43 5.97 17.23
CA GLY A 269 -0.83 6.43 15.90
C GLY A 269 -1.14 5.28 14.94
N VAL A 270 -0.37 4.19 14.97
CA VAL A 270 -0.67 2.97 14.21
C VAL A 270 -2.01 2.38 14.64
N ILE A 271 -2.22 2.23 15.95
CA ILE A 271 -3.49 1.70 16.50
C ILE A 271 -4.65 2.62 16.12
N PHE A 272 -4.49 3.93 16.28
CA PHE A 272 -5.50 4.92 15.90
C PHE A 272 -5.85 4.84 14.42
N CYS A 273 -4.87 4.71 13.52
CA CYS A 273 -5.15 4.53 12.10
C CYS A 273 -5.85 3.20 11.77
N ILE A 274 -5.70 2.15 12.58
CA ILE A 274 -6.40 0.88 12.37
C ILE A 274 -7.83 0.94 12.93
N PHE A 275 -8.04 1.57 14.08
CA PHE A 275 -9.34 1.59 14.75
C PHE A 275 -10.16 2.86 14.49
N GLY A 276 -9.57 3.89 13.89
CA GLY A 276 -10.24 5.15 13.55
C GLY A 276 -11.31 5.01 12.46
N ILE A 277 -11.35 3.88 11.75
CA ILE A 277 -12.44 3.57 10.81
C ILE A 277 -13.76 3.24 11.51
N LEU A 278 -13.75 2.98 12.82
CA LEU A 278 -14.91 2.52 13.59
C LEU A 278 -16.19 3.35 13.37
N PRO A 279 -16.15 4.69 13.40
CA PRO A 279 -17.34 5.50 13.14
C PRO A 279 -17.94 5.27 11.75
N GLU A 280 -17.11 5.04 10.73
CA GLU A 280 -17.57 4.70 9.37
C GLU A 280 -18.25 3.33 9.32
N TYR A 281 -17.73 2.37 10.10
CA TYR A 281 -18.24 1.01 10.16
C TYR A 281 -19.57 0.90 10.93
N TRP A 282 -19.68 1.57 12.08
CA TRP A 282 -20.83 1.44 12.97
C TRP A 282 -21.96 2.43 12.68
N TYR A 283 -21.66 3.52 11.96
CA TYR A 283 -22.66 4.53 11.59
C TYR A 283 -22.60 4.83 10.08
N PRO A 284 -22.86 3.83 9.22
CA PRO A 284 -22.78 4.01 7.76
C PRO A 284 -23.74 5.09 7.25
N ASP A 285 -24.89 5.28 7.91
CA ASP A 285 -25.90 6.27 7.54
C ASP A 285 -25.59 7.70 8.04
N ALA A 286 -24.49 7.91 8.76
CA ALA A 286 -24.08 9.24 9.25
C ALA A 286 -23.62 10.19 8.14
N GLY A 287 -23.43 9.68 6.92
CA GLY A 287 -22.91 10.44 5.78
C GLY A 287 -21.45 10.90 5.96
N ASN A 288 -21.01 11.79 5.07
CA ASN A 288 -19.65 12.34 5.10
C ASN A 288 -19.48 13.41 6.19
N THR A 289 -19.27 12.96 7.42
CA THR A 289 -18.90 13.83 8.53
C THR A 289 -17.49 14.42 8.32
N VAL A 290 -17.20 15.54 9.01
CA VAL A 290 -15.86 16.14 9.03
C VAL A 290 -14.79 15.14 9.48
N TYR A 291 -15.14 14.25 10.42
CA TYR A 291 -14.27 13.18 10.88
C TYR A 291 -13.91 12.21 9.75
N ASN A 292 -14.91 11.68 9.04
CA ASN A 292 -14.72 10.71 7.95
C ASN A 292 -13.87 11.30 6.82
N THR A 293 -14.11 12.56 6.46
CA THR A 293 -13.31 13.27 5.46
C THR A 293 -11.85 13.44 5.91
N PHE A 294 -11.62 13.88 7.15
CA PHE A 294 -10.27 14.09 7.67
C PHE A 294 -9.51 12.77 7.82
N TYR A 295 -10.18 11.75 8.35
CA TYR A 295 -9.64 10.41 8.49
C TYR A 295 -9.24 9.85 7.12
N THR A 296 -10.18 9.76 6.16
CA THR A 296 -9.92 9.27 4.78
C THR A 296 -8.79 10.01 4.07
N ALA A 297 -8.67 11.32 4.30
CA ALA A 297 -7.61 12.16 3.74
C ALA A 297 -6.21 11.83 4.29
N THR A 298 -6.10 11.49 5.58
CA THR A 298 -4.83 11.54 6.31
C THR A 298 -4.34 10.19 6.84
N PHE A 299 -5.23 9.23 7.11
CA PHE A 299 -4.91 8.04 7.89
C PHE A 299 -3.75 7.21 7.32
N ARG A 300 -3.67 7.05 6.00
CA ARG A 300 -2.59 6.31 5.32
C ARG A 300 -1.23 7.00 5.47
N SER A 301 -1.19 8.33 5.32
CA SER A 301 0.04 9.12 5.51
C SER A 301 0.49 9.12 6.96
N ILE A 302 -0.44 9.26 7.92
CA ILE A 302 -0.14 9.18 9.35
C ILE A 302 0.39 7.78 9.71
N PHE A 303 -0.28 6.73 9.23
CA PHE A 303 0.15 5.35 9.43
C PHE A 303 1.56 5.12 8.86
N ALA A 304 1.86 5.65 7.68
CA ALA A 304 3.18 5.57 7.08
C ALA A 304 4.26 6.34 7.86
N LEU A 305 3.95 7.50 8.43
CA LEU A 305 4.85 8.25 9.31
C LEU A 305 5.16 7.44 10.58
N CYS A 306 4.14 6.92 11.24
CA CYS A 306 4.29 6.12 12.45
C CYS A 306 5.09 4.84 12.19
N THR A 307 4.77 4.09 11.14
CA THR A 307 5.50 2.87 10.76
C THR A 307 6.95 3.15 10.35
N SER A 308 7.21 4.26 9.64
CA SER A 308 8.58 4.69 9.33
C SER A 308 9.37 5.02 10.59
N TRP A 309 8.76 5.67 11.59
CA TRP A 309 9.40 5.91 12.88
C TRP A 309 9.70 4.59 13.62
N LEU A 310 8.74 3.65 13.66
CA LEU A 310 8.95 2.34 14.30
C LEU A 310 10.09 1.56 13.64
N LEU A 311 10.21 1.64 12.31
CA LEU A 311 11.33 1.08 11.56
C LEU A 311 12.67 1.70 12.02
N PHE A 312 12.74 3.02 12.14
CA PHE A 312 13.92 3.71 12.66
C PHE A 312 14.27 3.32 14.09
N TYR A 313 13.27 3.33 14.96
CA TYR A 313 13.40 2.93 16.36
C TYR A 313 13.98 1.52 16.47
N GLY A 314 13.46 0.59 15.66
CA GLY A 314 13.94 -0.78 15.54
C GLY A 314 15.41 -0.90 15.14
N ILE A 315 15.83 -0.14 14.13
CA ILE A 315 17.19 -0.19 13.55
C ILE A 315 18.23 0.38 14.51
N TYR A 316 17.98 1.54 15.13
CA TYR A 316 19.04 2.30 15.82
C TYR A 316 18.97 2.25 17.35
N TRP A 317 17.80 2.01 17.95
CA TRP A 317 17.61 2.14 19.39
C TRP A 317 17.10 0.89 20.11
N PHE A 318 16.40 0.00 19.41
CA PHE A 318 15.84 -1.22 20.01
C PHE A 318 16.73 -2.46 19.85
N ASN A 319 17.72 -2.43 18.93
CA ASN A 319 18.57 -3.57 18.58
C ASN A 319 17.75 -4.86 18.41
N ALA A 320 16.72 -4.81 17.54
CA ALA A 320 15.74 -5.89 17.37
C ALA A 320 16.37 -7.25 17.00
N SER A 321 17.55 -7.23 16.37
CA SER A 321 18.37 -8.40 16.03
C SER A 321 18.91 -9.16 17.25
N SER A 322 18.81 -8.60 18.46
CA SER A 322 19.13 -9.33 19.70
C SER A 322 18.02 -10.29 20.14
N ILE A 323 16.81 -10.16 19.57
CA ILE A 323 15.65 -10.97 19.95
C ILE A 323 15.54 -12.16 18.99
N VAL A 324 15.69 -13.37 19.54
CA VAL A 324 15.67 -14.64 18.80
C VAL A 324 14.43 -14.78 17.91
N PHE A 325 13.26 -14.38 18.41
CA PHE A 325 12.01 -14.44 17.65
C PHE A 325 12.07 -13.65 16.33
N PHE A 326 12.59 -12.43 16.35
CA PHE A 326 12.70 -11.62 15.13
C PHE A 326 13.74 -12.17 14.15
N ASN A 327 14.83 -12.76 14.65
CA ASN A 327 15.80 -13.43 13.79
C ASN A 327 15.21 -14.68 13.12
N VAL A 328 14.45 -15.49 13.85
CA VAL A 328 13.77 -16.66 13.30
C VAL A 328 12.77 -16.21 12.23
N LEU A 329 11.94 -15.21 12.55
CA LEU A 329 10.96 -14.69 11.61
C LEU A 329 11.62 -14.11 10.36
N ALA A 330 12.70 -13.33 10.52
CA ALA A 330 13.46 -12.75 9.41
C ALA A 330 14.11 -13.82 8.52
N THR A 331 14.64 -14.90 9.12
CA THR A 331 15.24 -16.02 8.39
C THR A 331 14.19 -16.77 7.57
N ILE A 332 12.97 -16.92 8.11
CA ILE A 332 11.86 -17.61 7.44
C ILE A 332 11.26 -16.73 6.34
N THR A 333 11.10 -15.42 6.57
CA THR A 333 10.43 -14.51 5.63
C THR A 333 11.35 -13.99 4.54
N PHE A 334 12.63 -13.77 4.86
CA PHE A 334 13.65 -13.33 3.92
C PHE A 334 14.71 -14.42 3.83
N GLN A 335 14.62 -15.29 2.83
CA GLN A 335 15.73 -16.16 2.43
C GLN A 335 16.89 -15.33 1.85
N VAL A 336 17.55 -14.54 2.69
CA VAL A 336 18.67 -13.68 2.30
C VAL A 336 19.78 -13.82 3.34
N LYS A 337 20.54 -14.91 3.23
CA LYS A 337 21.99 -14.89 3.49
C LYS A 337 22.68 -14.04 2.42
N ILE A 338 22.39 -12.74 2.34
CA ILE A 338 23.15 -11.77 1.53
C ILE A 338 23.06 -10.40 2.22
N LEU A 339 23.57 -10.30 3.45
CA LEU A 339 23.90 -9.03 4.10
C LEU A 339 24.81 -9.25 5.32
N PHE A 340 25.82 -10.11 5.16
CA PHE A 340 27.06 -10.07 5.90
C PHE A 340 28.21 -9.99 4.91
#